data_AF-A0A5E6S1A8-F1
#
_entry.id   AF-A0A5E6S1A8-F1
#
_cell.length_a   1.000
_cell.length_b   1.000
_cell.length_c   1.000
_cell.angle_alpha   90.00
_cell.angle_beta   90.00
_cell.angle_gamma   90.00
#
_symmetry.space_group_name_H-M   'P 1'
#
loop_
_entity.id
_entity.type
_entity.pdbx_description
1 polymer ?
#
loop_
_entity_poly.entity_id
_entity_poly.type
_entity_poly.pdbx_seq_one_letter_code
_entity_poly.pdbx_strand_id
1 'polypeptide(L)'
;MAAFEKYKDALNKKFSVKDRQAIAKALDSLNKEQMAKNLKQFSKAFGYVGKAIDYADLLTEIKKSYTTGEWSNTFLKVETLFAGSAASALLAVVFGAAASTAMGAVAFALLMAMTGAYIDEALVKKFNDAVIAL
;
A
#
# COMPACT_ATOMS: atom_id res chain seq x y z
N MET A 1 -1.41 -12.78 -0.42
CA MET A 1 -0.22 -12.83 -1.29
C MET A 1 -0.48 -13.50 -2.64
N ALA A 2 -0.89 -14.77 -2.71
CA ALA A 2 -1.08 -15.49 -3.99
C ALA A 2 -2.01 -14.78 -4.98
N ALA A 3 -3.14 -14.23 -4.49
CA ALA A 3 -4.03 -13.42 -5.31
C ALA A 3 -3.33 -12.18 -5.91
N PHE A 4 -2.49 -11.49 -5.13
CA PHE A 4 -1.76 -10.32 -5.62
C PHE A 4 -0.72 -10.70 -6.68
N GLU A 5 0.07 -11.74 -6.44
CA GLU A 5 1.07 -12.25 -7.40
C GLU A 5 0.45 -12.60 -8.75
N LYS A 6 -0.75 -13.19 -8.77
CA LYS A 6 -1.49 -13.51 -9.99
C LYS A 6 -1.77 -12.29 -10.88
N TYR A 7 -1.94 -11.11 -10.29
CA TYR A 7 -2.30 -9.88 -11.01
C TYR A 7 -1.15 -8.86 -11.11
N LYS A 8 -0.09 -9.00 -10.31
CA LYS A 8 1.02 -8.01 -10.25
C LYS A 8 1.70 -7.83 -11.60
N ASP A 9 1.81 -8.86 -12.42
CA ASP A 9 2.54 -8.80 -13.69
C ASP A 9 1.83 -7.93 -14.73
N ALA A 10 0.50 -7.96 -14.74
CA ALA A 10 -0.29 -7.06 -15.58
C ALA A 10 -0.07 -5.60 -15.16
N LEU A 11 -0.01 -5.34 -13.86
CA LEU A 11 0.25 -4.02 -13.28
C LEU A 11 1.68 -3.56 -13.59
N ASN A 12 2.67 -4.45 -13.42
CA ASN A 12 4.05 -4.18 -13.77
C ASN A 12 4.21 -3.86 -15.26
N LYS A 13 3.55 -4.59 -16.16
CA LYS A 13 3.62 -4.27 -17.59
C LYS A 13 3.02 -2.92 -17.94
N LYS A 14 1.97 -2.51 -17.22
CA LYS A 14 1.29 -1.24 -17.46
C LYS A 14 2.12 -0.02 -17.04
N PHE A 15 2.86 -0.12 -15.93
CA PHE A 15 3.67 0.99 -15.42
C PHE A 15 5.14 0.82 -15.76
N SER A 16 5.65 1.82 -16.45
CA SER A 16 7.07 1.90 -16.75
C SER A 16 7.88 2.00 -15.46
N VAL A 17 9.16 1.65 -15.53
CA VAL A 17 10.10 1.85 -14.41
C VAL A 17 10.07 3.31 -13.94
N LYS A 18 9.91 4.27 -14.85
CA LYS A 18 9.83 5.71 -14.54
C LYS A 18 8.61 6.04 -13.68
N ASP A 19 7.45 5.47 -13.99
CA ASP A 19 6.22 5.70 -13.22
C ASP A 19 6.38 5.17 -11.80
N ARG A 20 6.95 3.96 -11.66
CA ARG A 20 7.19 3.36 -10.34
C ARG A 20 8.22 4.14 -9.53
N GLN A 21 9.25 4.69 -10.17
CA GLN A 21 10.20 5.60 -9.52
C GLN A 21 9.56 6.92 -9.08
N ALA A 22 8.62 7.47 -9.86
CA ALA A 22 7.88 8.66 -9.47
C ALA A 22 7.03 8.40 -8.22
N ILE A 23 6.39 7.22 -8.14
CA ILE A 23 5.65 6.78 -6.95
C ILE A 23 6.59 6.66 -5.74
N ALA A 24 7.75 6.01 -5.90
CA ALA A 24 8.75 5.88 -4.85
C ALA A 24 9.21 7.25 -4.31
N LYS A 25 9.42 8.24 -5.19
CA LYS A 25 9.78 9.61 -4.81
C LYS A 25 8.64 10.35 -4.11
N ALA A 26 7.39 10.14 -4.53
CA ALA A 26 6.24 10.75 -3.86
C ALA A 26 6.04 10.22 -2.43
N LEU A 27 6.45 8.98 -2.17
CA LEU A 27 6.50 8.42 -0.81
C LEU A 27 7.64 9.03 0.01
N ASP A 28 8.80 9.35 -0.58
CA ASP A 28 9.89 10.04 0.11
C ASP A 28 9.52 11.46 0.55
N SER A 29 8.65 12.14 -0.20
CA SER A 29 8.20 13.50 0.13
C SER A 29 7.08 13.55 1.17
N LEU A 30 6.71 12.43 1.78
CA LEU A 30 5.67 12.40 2.81
C LEU A 30 6.08 13.23 4.02
N ASN A 31 5.25 14.20 4.40
CA ASN A 31 5.41 14.91 5.65
C ASN A 31 5.09 13.96 6.81
N LYS A 32 6.10 13.67 7.64
CA LYS A 32 6.01 12.70 8.75
C LYS A 32 5.00 13.11 9.82
N GLU A 33 4.87 14.40 10.11
CA GLU A 33 3.94 14.91 11.13
C GLU A 33 2.49 14.77 10.64
N GLN A 34 2.24 15.18 9.40
CA GLN A 34 0.92 15.04 8.78
C GLN A 34 0.54 13.56 8.61
N MET A 35 1.50 12.72 8.22
CA MET A 35 1.32 11.28 8.13
C MET A 35 0.95 10.69 9.50
N ALA A 36 1.68 11.02 10.57
CA ALA A 36 1.38 10.52 11.92
C ALA A 36 -0.02 10.95 12.38
N LYS A 37 -0.42 12.20 12.11
CA LYS A 37 -1.76 12.72 12.43
C LYS A 37 -2.85 11.98 11.66
N ASN A 38 -2.68 11.84 10.34
CA ASN A 38 -3.63 11.15 9.48
C ASN A 38 -3.72 9.66 9.83
N LEU A 39 -2.58 9.02 10.09
CA LEU A 39 -2.51 7.62 10.50
C LEU A 39 -3.29 7.41 11.80
N LYS A 40 -3.10 8.26 12.83
CA LYS A 40 -3.88 8.18 14.07
C LYS A 40 -5.39 8.27 13.82
N GLN A 41 -5.81 9.17 12.93
CA GLN A 41 -7.21 9.35 12.57
C GLN A 41 -7.77 8.11 11.85
N PHE A 42 -7.09 7.63 10.81
CA PHE A 42 -7.55 6.48 10.04
C PHE A 42 -7.42 5.16 10.78
N SER A 43 -6.39 4.98 11.62
CA SER A 43 -6.28 3.83 12.52
C SER A 43 -7.51 3.71 13.41
N LYS A 44 -7.96 4.83 13.99
CA LYS A 44 -9.23 4.86 14.76
C LYS A 44 -10.44 4.52 13.88
N ALA A 45 -10.51 5.08 12.67
CA ALA A 45 -11.62 4.83 11.74
C ALA A 45 -11.72 3.36 11.30
N PHE A 46 -10.59 2.69 11.09
CA PHE A 46 -10.52 1.30 10.64
C PHE A 46 -10.40 0.29 11.79
N GLY A 47 -10.60 0.73 13.04
CA GLY A 47 -10.60 -0.14 14.22
C GLY A 47 -9.22 -0.66 14.64
N TYR A 48 -8.14 -0.11 14.08
CA TYR A 48 -6.78 -0.41 14.51
C TYR A 48 -6.40 0.50 15.68
N VAL A 49 -6.60 0.02 16.92
CA VAL A 49 -6.36 0.81 18.14
C VAL A 49 -5.43 0.04 19.07
N GLY A 50 -4.38 0.69 19.58
CA GLY A 50 -3.56 0.17 20.69
C GLY A 50 -2.14 -0.31 20.35
N LYS A 51 -1.73 -0.34 19.08
CA LYS A 51 -0.34 -0.62 18.68
C LYS A 51 0.27 0.57 17.95
N ALA A 52 1.50 0.94 18.33
CA ALA A 52 2.29 1.88 17.56
C ALA A 52 2.62 1.24 16.22
N ILE A 53 2.26 1.91 15.12
CA ILE A 53 2.59 1.46 13.77
C ILE A 53 3.97 2.00 13.43
N ASP A 54 4.93 1.12 13.18
CA ASP A 54 6.17 1.52 12.50
C ASP A 54 5.90 1.69 11.00
N TYR A 55 5.23 2.79 10.66
CA TYR A 55 4.84 3.08 9.28
C TYR A 55 6.06 3.47 8.45
N ALA A 56 7.14 3.94 9.05
CA ALA A 56 8.35 4.33 8.33
C ALA A 56 9.07 3.10 7.76
N ASP A 57 9.21 2.03 8.55
CA ASP A 57 9.78 0.77 8.08
C ASP A 57 8.89 0.13 6.99
N LEU A 58 7.56 0.13 7.20
CA LEU A 58 6.62 -0.35 6.19
C LEU A 58 6.68 0.43 4.88
N LEU A 59 6.69 1.77 4.94
CA LEU A 59 6.79 2.63 3.76
C LEU A 59 8.11 2.41 3.01
N THR A 60 9.20 2.13 3.74
CA THR A 60 10.50 1.79 3.15
C THR A 60 10.39 0.51 2.31
N GLU A 61 9.77 -0.54 2.84
CA GLU A 61 9.62 -1.78 2.08
C GLU A 61 8.62 -1.65 0.91
N ILE A 62 7.54 -0.87 1.08
CA ILE A 62 6.62 -0.51 -0.02
C ILE A 62 7.37 0.20 -1.15
N LYS A 63 8.21 1.19 -0.83
CA LYS A 63 9.02 1.93 -1.79
C LYS A 63 9.95 1.01 -2.57
N LYS A 64 10.59 0.07 -1.87
CA LYS A 64 11.44 -0.94 -2.49
C LYS A 64 10.65 -1.80 -3.46
N SER A 65 9.46 -2.25 -3.08
CA SER A 65 8.58 -3.05 -3.95
C SER A 65 8.09 -2.31 -5.17
N TYR A 66 7.82 -1.01 -5.07
CA TYR A 66 7.59 -0.19 -6.26
C TYR A 66 8.81 -0.17 -7.18
N THR A 67 10.01 -0.02 -6.62
CA THR A 67 11.25 0.09 -7.40
C THR A 67 11.62 -1.23 -8.08
N THR A 68 11.49 -2.36 -7.39
CA THR A 68 11.91 -3.69 -7.87
C THR A 68 10.80 -4.44 -8.60
N GLY A 69 9.53 -4.14 -8.30
CA GLY A 69 8.38 -4.95 -8.72
C GLY A 69 8.14 -6.21 -7.88
N GLU A 70 8.98 -6.47 -6.87
CA GLU A 70 8.91 -7.63 -5.98
C GLU A 70 8.24 -7.30 -4.66
N TRP A 71 7.11 -7.93 -4.36
CA TRP A 71 6.25 -7.57 -3.22
C TRP A 71 6.30 -8.54 -2.04
N SER A 72 6.92 -9.72 -2.22
CA SER A 72 6.98 -10.78 -1.21
C SER A 72 7.45 -10.30 0.16
N ASN A 73 8.50 -9.46 0.20
CA ASN A 73 9.02 -8.91 1.45
C ASN A 73 8.07 -7.90 2.10
N THR A 74 7.34 -7.10 1.31
CA THR A 74 6.32 -6.20 1.86
C THR A 74 5.18 -6.98 2.48
N PHE A 75 4.71 -8.05 1.84
CA PHE A 75 3.69 -8.93 2.41
C PHE A 75 4.17 -9.53 3.75
N LEU A 76 5.40 -10.04 3.79
CA LEU A 76 6.00 -10.58 5.01
C LEU A 76 6.12 -9.53 6.12
N LYS A 77 6.54 -8.31 5.76
CA LYS A 77 6.64 -7.18 6.70
C LYS A 77 5.28 -6.81 7.29
N VAL A 78 4.25 -6.72 6.46
CA VAL A 78 2.88 -6.43 6.89
C VAL A 78 2.40 -7.50 7.88
N GLU A 79 2.59 -8.78 7.57
CA GLU A 79 2.20 -9.88 8.46
C GLU A 79 2.94 -9.83 9.80
N THR A 80 4.23 -9.46 9.77
CA THR A 80 5.05 -9.31 10.97
C THR A 80 4.58 -8.14 11.85
N LEU A 81 4.26 -7.00 11.23
CA LEU A 81 3.85 -5.79 11.96
C LEU A 81 2.40 -5.84 12.44
N PHE A 82 1.52 -6.51 11.70
CA PHE A 82 0.06 -6.39 11.86
C PHE A 82 -0.65 -7.73 11.96
N ALA A 83 0.00 -8.76 12.51
CA ALA A 83 -0.61 -10.08 12.70
C ALA A 83 -2.07 -9.99 13.19
N GLY A 84 -3.00 -10.56 12.42
CA GLY A 84 -4.45 -10.55 12.69
C GLY A 84 -5.19 -9.23 12.42
N SER A 85 -4.52 -8.20 11.90
CA SER A 85 -5.06 -6.85 11.66
C SER A 85 -4.50 -6.18 10.40
N ALA A 86 -3.85 -6.95 9.53
CA ALA A 86 -3.15 -6.47 8.33
C ALA A 86 -4.03 -5.59 7.42
N ALA A 87 -5.27 -6.02 7.16
CA ALA A 87 -6.20 -5.26 6.32
C ALA A 87 -6.52 -3.87 6.90
N SER A 88 -6.94 -3.79 8.18
CA SER A 88 -7.25 -2.53 8.85
C SER A 88 -6.03 -1.61 8.98
N ALA A 89 -4.87 -2.18 9.32
CA ALA A 89 -3.62 -1.42 9.43
C ALA A 89 -3.18 -0.86 8.08
N LEU A 90 -3.26 -1.66 7.01
CA LEU A 90 -2.95 -1.21 5.66
C LEU A 90 -3.92 -0.13 5.18
N LEU A 91 -5.23 -0.27 5.42
CA LEU A 91 -6.18 0.80 5.11
C LEU A 91 -5.77 2.11 5.82
N ALA A 92 -5.41 2.05 7.09
CA ALA A 92 -4.97 3.23 7.82
C ALA A 92 -3.70 3.85 7.22
N VAL A 93 -2.71 3.04 6.82
CA VAL A 93 -1.48 3.51 6.18
C VAL A 93 -1.75 4.10 4.81
N VAL A 94 -2.54 3.43 3.97
CA VAL A 94 -2.82 3.85 2.60
C VAL A 94 -3.60 5.16 2.57
N PHE A 95 -4.69 5.25 3.34
CA PHE A 95 -5.46 6.49 3.43
C PHE A 95 -4.70 7.59 4.18
N GLY A 96 -3.89 7.24 5.18
CA GLY A 96 -3.00 8.18 5.85
C GLY A 96 -1.98 8.81 4.90
N ALA A 97 -1.36 8.00 4.04
CA ALA A 97 -0.40 8.45 3.05
C ALA A 97 -1.10 9.25 1.93
N ALA A 98 -2.23 8.78 1.41
CA ALA A 98 -3.00 9.49 0.37
C ALA A 98 -3.53 10.85 0.83
N ALA A 99 -3.83 11.02 2.13
CA ALA A 99 -4.20 12.30 2.71
C ALA A 99 -3.00 13.22 3.02
N SER A 100 -1.77 12.72 2.87
CA SER A 100 -0.53 13.45 3.20
C SER A 100 0.30 13.83 1.96
N THR A 101 0.05 13.21 0.81
CA THR A 101 0.73 13.51 -0.46
C THR A 101 -0.21 13.24 -1.63
N ALA A 102 0.09 13.80 -2.80
CA ALA A 102 -0.57 13.45 -4.04
C ALA A 102 -0.14 12.03 -4.49
N MET A 103 -0.72 11.02 -3.83
CA MET A 103 -0.55 9.63 -4.21
C MET A 103 -1.28 9.42 -5.54
N GLY A 104 -0.53 9.30 -6.64
CA GLY A 104 -1.12 9.07 -7.96
C GLY A 104 -2.05 7.85 -7.95
N ALA A 105 -3.11 7.89 -8.76
CA ALA A 105 -4.18 6.87 -8.77
C ALA A 105 -3.65 5.42 -8.87
N VAL A 106 -2.55 5.25 -9.61
CA VAL A 106 -1.83 3.99 -9.77
C VAL A 106 -1.26 3.46 -8.45
N ALA A 107 -0.51 4.30 -7.73
CA ALA A 107 0.08 3.93 -6.45
C ALA A 107 -1.00 3.56 -5.43
N PHE A 108 -2.05 4.38 -5.40
CA PHE A 108 -3.18 4.13 -4.52
C PHE A 108 -3.83 2.78 -4.84
N ALA A 109 -4.14 2.53 -6.11
CA ALA A 109 -4.82 1.32 -6.51
C ALA A 109 -3.96 0.04 -6.38
N LEU A 110 -2.64 0.13 -6.56
CA LEU A 110 -1.70 -0.96 -6.25
C LEU A 110 -1.71 -1.32 -4.76
N LEU A 111 -1.66 -0.32 -3.88
CA LEU A 111 -1.75 -0.54 -2.43
C LEU A 111 -3.13 -1.06 -2.01
N MET A 112 -4.19 -0.65 -2.70
CA MET A 112 -5.53 -1.18 -2.47
C MET A 112 -5.67 -2.62 -2.96
N ALA A 113 -5.02 -3.00 -4.07
CA ALA A 113 -4.94 -4.40 -4.50
C ALA A 113 -4.19 -5.26 -3.47
N MET A 114 -3.09 -4.75 -2.90
CA MET A 114 -2.36 -5.41 -1.82
C MET A 114 -3.24 -5.56 -0.57
N THR A 115 -3.90 -4.49 -0.14
CA THR A 115 -4.85 -4.50 0.98
C THR A 115 -5.99 -5.50 0.75
N GLY A 116 -6.55 -5.52 -0.46
CA GLY A 116 -7.59 -6.46 -0.87
C GLY A 116 -7.14 -7.91 -0.78
N ALA A 117 -5.85 -8.20 -0.98
CA ALA A 117 -5.30 -9.56 -0.88
C ALA A 117 -5.28 -10.10 0.57
N TYR A 118 -5.54 -9.26 1.57
CA TYR A 118 -5.77 -9.64 2.97
C TYR A 118 -7.25 -9.74 3.34
N ILE A 119 -8.15 -9.41 2.42
CA ILE A 119 -9.60 -9.39 2.64
C ILE A 119 -10.27 -10.46 1.76
N ASP A 120 -10.16 -10.35 0.44
CA ASP A 120 -10.81 -11.22 -0.54
C ASP A 120 -10.12 -11.14 -1.92
N GLU A 121 -9.96 -12.26 -2.63
CA GLU A 121 -9.43 -12.28 -4.01
C GLU A 121 -10.27 -11.43 -4.97
N ALA A 122 -11.59 -11.35 -4.79
CA ALA A 122 -12.48 -10.55 -5.63
C ALA A 122 -12.12 -9.06 -5.57
N LEU A 123 -11.65 -8.57 -4.41
CA LEU A 123 -11.19 -7.19 -4.26
C LEU A 123 -9.88 -6.95 -5.01
N VAL A 124 -8.95 -7.91 -4.96
CA VAL A 124 -7.69 -7.85 -5.73
C VAL A 124 -7.98 -7.73 -7.22
N LYS A 125 -8.90 -8.57 -7.73
CA LYS A 125 -9.31 -8.51 -9.14
C LYS A 125 -9.94 -7.16 -9.49
N LYS A 126 -10.86 -6.67 -8.67
CA LYS A 126 -11.53 -5.37 -8.90
C LYS A 126 -10.53 -4.22 -9.00
N PHE A 127 -9.54 -4.17 -8.09
CA PHE A 127 -8.52 -3.13 -8.13
C PHE A 127 -7.57 -3.31 -9.30
N ASN A 128 -7.17 -4.54 -9.62
CA ASN A 128 -6.36 -4.81 -10.81
C ASN A 128 -7.06 -4.33 -12.09
N ASP A 129 -8.33 -4.65 -12.26
CA ASP A 129 -9.11 -4.25 -13.44
C ASP A 129 -9.26 -2.72 -13.52
N ALA A 130 -9.51 -2.06 -12.39
CA ALA A 130 -9.55 -0.59 -12.32
C ALA A 130 -8.20 0.03 -12.71
N VAL A 131 -7.08 -0.54 -12.26
CA VAL A 131 -5.75 -0.08 -12.65
C VAL A 131 -5.51 -0.30 -14.14
N ILE A 132 -5.94 -1.44 -14.71
CA ILE A 132 -5.82 -1.76 -16.14
C ILE A 132 -6.71 -0.85 -17.01
N ALA A 133 -7.77 -0.26 -16.47
CA ALA A 133 -8.61 0.69 -17.19
C ALA A 133 -8.06 2.13 -17.27
N LEU A 134 -7.11 2.52 -16.41
CA LEU A 134 -6.52 3.88 -16.33
C LEU A 134 -5.63 4.29 -17.51
#